data_AF-A0A6V8EUR1-F1
#
_entry.id   AF-A0A6V8EUR1-F1
#
_cell.length_a   1.000
_cell.length_b   1.000
_cell.length_c   1.000
_cell.angle_alpha   90.00
_cell.angle_beta   90.00
_cell.angle_gamma   90.00
#
_symmetry.space_group_name_H-M   'P 1'
#
loop_
_entity.id
_entity.type
_entity.pdbx_description
1 polymer ?
#
loop_
_entity_poly.entity_id
_entity_poly.type
_entity_poly.pdbx_seq_one_letter_code
_entity_poly.pdbx_strand_id
1 'polypeptide(L)'
;AVTCLFSFLAAWNEYLLALTFLSDTDRYTLPVGLASMVSSAQAGDSYWGDFAAASILISIPVVLLFITFQRYLVDGMVAGAVKG
;
A
#
# COMPACT_ATOMS: atom_id res chain seq x y z
N ALA A 1 -10.67 -15.91 0.06
CA ALA A 1 -10.56 -14.70 0.90
C ALA A 1 -9.12 -14.41 1.27
N VAL A 2 -8.46 -15.28 2.04
CA VAL A 2 -7.08 -15.08 2.53
C VAL A 2 -6.06 -14.95 1.38
N THR A 3 -6.11 -15.81 0.36
CA THR A 3 -5.22 -15.70 -0.83
C THR A 3 -5.39 -14.38 -1.58
N CYS A 4 -6.63 -13.92 -1.80
CA CYS A 4 -6.88 -12.64 -2.47
C CYS A 4 -6.29 -11.46 -1.68
N LEU A 5 -6.42 -11.48 -0.34
CA LEU A 5 -5.88 -10.45 0.54
C LEU A 5 -4.34 -10.44 0.49
N PHE A 6 -3.70 -11.59 0.63
CA PHE A 6 -2.23 -11.68 0.54
C PHE A 6 -1.71 -11.31 -0.85
N SER A 7 -2.37 -11.75 -1.93
CA SER A 7 -2.00 -11.36 -3.29
C SER A 7 -2.18 -9.86 -3.53
N PHE A 8 -3.25 -9.26 -3.03
CA PHE A 8 -3.43 -7.81 -3.08
C PHE A 8 -2.31 -7.09 -2.32
N LEU A 9 -2.06 -7.47 -1.06
CA LEU A 9 -1.03 -6.82 -0.24
C LEU A 9 0.36 -6.96 -0.86
N ALA A 10 0.66 -8.12 -1.45
CA ALA A 10 1.93 -8.36 -2.14
C ALA A 10 2.09 -7.48 -3.38
N ALA A 11 1.04 -7.36 -4.21
CA ALA A 11 1.07 -6.49 -5.39
C ALA A 11 1.05 -4.99 -5.02
N TRP A 12 0.34 -4.62 -3.96
CA TRP A 12 0.17 -3.24 -3.51
C TRP A 12 1.43 -2.67 -2.85
N ASN A 13 2.17 -3.49 -2.10
CA ASN A 13 3.45 -3.11 -1.49
C ASN A 13 4.65 -3.38 -2.41
N GLU A 14 4.41 -3.84 -3.64
CA GLU A 14 5.49 -4.10 -4.57
C GLU A 14 6.19 -2.78 -4.94
N TYR A 15 7.47 -2.71 -4.57
CA TYR A 15 8.31 -1.53 -4.78
C TYR A 15 9.56 -1.84 -5.61
N LEU A 16 10.23 -2.97 -5.38
CA LEU A 16 11.53 -3.26 -5.95
C LEU A 16 11.45 -3.60 -7.45
N LEU A 17 10.46 -4.41 -7.84
CA LEU A 17 10.24 -4.75 -9.25
C LEU A 17 9.77 -3.51 -10.00
N ALA A 18 8.85 -2.75 -9.43
CA ALA A 18 8.38 -1.50 -10.01
C ALA A 18 9.55 -0.52 -10.22
N LEU A 19 10.39 -0.29 -9.22
CA LEU A 19 11.56 0.59 -9.34
C LEU A 19 12.57 0.11 -10.38
N THR A 20 12.73 -1.21 -10.51
CA THR A 20 13.73 -1.80 -11.42
C THR A 20 13.27 -1.81 -12.87
N PHE A 21 11.98 -2.08 -13.12
CA PHE A 21 11.44 -2.27 -14.46
C PHE A 21 10.75 -1.03 -15.03
N LEU A 22 10.23 -0.12 -14.20
CA LEU A 22 9.60 1.11 -14.68
C LEU A 22 10.64 2.21 -14.79
N SER A 23 11.01 2.56 -16.01
CA SER A 23 11.89 3.69 -16.30
C SER A 23 11.14 4.99 -16.56
N ASP A 24 9.83 4.92 -16.85
CA ASP A 24 9.00 6.06 -17.24
C ASP A 24 8.19 6.59 -16.05
N THR A 25 8.32 7.87 -15.75
CA THR A 25 7.75 8.52 -14.55
C THR A 25 6.22 8.48 -14.55
N ASP A 26 5.60 8.53 -15.73
CA ASP A 26 4.14 8.47 -15.89
C ASP A 26 3.54 7.09 -15.58
N ARG A 27 4.39 6.07 -15.45
CA ARG A 27 3.97 4.69 -15.15
C ARG A 27 4.28 4.25 -13.74
N TYR A 28 4.83 5.13 -12.90
CA TYR A 28 5.21 4.79 -11.54
C TYR A 28 4.02 4.25 -10.75
N THR A 29 4.27 3.13 -10.08
CA THR A 29 3.33 2.60 -9.10
C THR A 29 3.27 3.54 -7.91
N LEU A 30 2.17 3.48 -7.16
CA LEU A 30 1.95 4.34 -5.99
C LEU A 30 3.16 4.36 -5.01
N PRO A 31 3.81 3.23 -4.68
CA PRO A 31 4.99 3.23 -3.81
C PRO A 31 6.20 3.95 -4.43
N VAL A 32 6.46 3.74 -5.72
CA VAL A 32 7.60 4.36 -6.43
C VAL A 32 7.37 5.85 -6.64
N GLY A 33 6.14 6.25 -6.99
CA GLY A 33 5.74 7.65 -7.11
C GLY A 33 5.91 8.39 -5.79
N LEU A 34 5.45 7.80 -4.68
CA LEU A 34 5.60 8.40 -3.35
C LEU A 34 7.07 8.54 -2.94
N ALA A 35 7.92 7.54 -3.23
CA ALA A 35 9.36 7.62 -2.98
C ALA A 35 10.04 8.70 -3.85
N SER A 36 9.61 8.85 -5.10
CA SER A 36 10.12 9.90 -5.99
C SER A 36 9.80 11.30 -5.45
N MET A 37 8.61 11.51 -4.87
CA MET A 37 8.25 12.79 -4.22
C MET A 37 9.20 13.16 -3.08
N VAL A 38 9.63 12.19 -2.27
CA VAL A 38 10.63 12.44 -1.20
C VAL A 38 11.97 12.85 -1.78
N SER A 39 12.39 12.21 -2.87
CA SER A 39 13.65 12.56 -3.55
C SER A 39 13.61 13.98 -4.16
N SER A 40 12.45 14.40 -4.66
CA SER A 40 12.18 15.73 -5.22
C SER A 40 11.92 16.80 -4.14
N ALA A 41 11.52 16.41 -2.93
CA ALA A 41 11.21 17.30 -1.81
C ALA A 41 12.43 18.06 -1.24
N GLN A 42 13.64 17.80 -1.74
CA GLN A 42 14.83 18.59 -1.40
C GLN A 42 14.73 20.08 -1.80
N ALA A 43 13.65 20.51 -2.48
CA ALA A 43 13.45 21.87 -2.97
C ALA A 43 12.59 22.81 -2.08
N GLY A 44 12.10 22.40 -0.89
CA GLY A 44 11.40 23.32 0.05
C GLY A 44 10.39 22.71 1.02
N ASP A 45 9.74 23.53 1.85
CA ASP A 45 8.82 23.07 2.92
C ASP A 45 7.44 22.62 2.41
N SER A 46 6.98 23.08 1.24
CA SER A 46 5.63 22.79 0.72
C SER A 46 5.42 21.34 0.27
N TYR A 47 6.49 20.61 -0.07
CA TYR A 47 6.40 19.25 -0.62
C TYR A 47 5.97 18.20 0.43
N TRP A 48 6.15 18.49 1.72
CA TRP A 48 5.73 17.61 2.81
C TRP A 48 4.21 17.51 2.94
N GLY A 49 3.49 18.60 2.63
CA GLY A 49 2.02 18.61 2.60
C GLY A 49 1.47 17.68 1.52
N ASP A 50 2.00 17.79 0.30
CA ASP A 50 1.61 16.94 -0.83
C ASP A 50 2.00 15.48 -0.60
N PHE A 51 3.18 15.22 -0.03
CA PHE A 51 3.61 13.88 0.37
C PHE A 51 2.67 13.25 1.41
N ALA A 52 2.28 14.01 2.43
CA ALA A 52 1.33 13.53 3.45
C ALA A 52 -0.05 13.25 2.84
N ALA A 53 -0.55 14.14 1.98
CA ALA A 53 -1.82 13.95 1.29
C ALA A 53 -1.80 12.69 0.39
N ALA A 54 -0.73 12.51 -0.40
CA ALA A 54 -0.54 11.32 -1.22
C ALA A 54 -0.45 10.04 -0.39
N SER A 55 0.24 10.08 0.76
CA SER A 55 0.35 8.95 1.69
C SER A 55 -1.00 8.53 2.25
N ILE A 56 -1.84 9.51 2.62
CA ILE A 56 -3.21 9.25 3.07
C ILE A 56 -4.03 8.61 1.95
N LEU A 57 -3.98 9.18 0.74
CA LEU A 57 -4.71 8.64 -0.42
C LEU A 57 -4.33 7.19 -0.73
N ILE A 58 -3.03 6.86 -0.67
CA ILE A 58 -2.51 5.51 -0.92
C ILE A 58 -2.94 4.52 0.17
N SER A 59 -3.17 4.99 1.40
CA SER A 59 -3.65 4.16 2.50
C SER A 59 -5.14 3.78 2.40
N ILE A 60 -5.97 4.60 1.74
CA ILE A 60 -7.43 4.40 1.60
C ILE A 60 -7.81 2.99 1.12
N PRO A 61 -7.29 2.48 -0.02
CA PRO A 61 -7.68 1.16 -0.52
C PRO A 61 -7.26 0.02 0.43
N VAL A 62 -6.13 0.15 1.13
CA VAL A 62 -5.71 -0.82 2.14
C VAL A 62 -6.68 -0.83 3.31
N VAL A 63 -7.08 0.35 3.78
CA VAL A 63 -8.07 0.52 4.87
C VAL A 63 -9.44 -0.03 4.46
N LEU A 64 -9.91 0.25 3.24
CA LEU A 64 -11.16 -0.28 2.71
C LEU A 64 -11.15 -1.81 2.64
N LEU A 65 -10.06 -2.40 2.14
CA LEU A 65 -9.88 -3.84 2.13
C LEU A 65 -9.88 -4.40 3.55
N PHE A 66 -9.16 -3.77 4.47
CA PHE A 66 -9.14 -4.18 5.87
C PHE A 66 -10.55 -4.16 6.47
N ILE A 67 -11.32 -3.09 6.32
CA ILE A 67 -12.70 -2.97 6.85
C ILE A 67 -13.61 -4.04 6.24
N THR A 68 -13.42 -4.39 4.96
CA THR A 68 -14.22 -5.41 4.28
C THR A 68 -13.87 -6.82 4.78
N PHE A 69 -12.58 -7.10 5.01
CA PHE A 69 -12.09 -8.43 5.37
C PHE A 69 -11.94 -8.66 6.87
N GLN A 70 -11.99 -7.62 7.72
CA GLN A 70 -11.79 -7.72 9.17
C GLN A 70 -12.71 -8.77 9.81
N ARG A 71 -13.97 -8.91 9.35
CA ARG A 71 -14.89 -9.91 9.89
C ARG A 71 -14.45 -11.34 9.55
N TYR A 72 -14.00 -11.58 8.33
CA TYR A 72 -13.48 -12.88 7.90
C TYR A 72 -12.13 -13.21 8.55
N LEU A 73 -11.29 -12.21 8.82
CA LEU A 73 -10.01 -12.38 9.52
C LEU A 73 -10.21 -12.69 11.00
N VAL A 74 -11.15 -12.02 11.67
CA VAL A 74 -11.51 -12.26 13.07
C VAL A 74 -12.17 -13.63 13.24
N ASP A 75 -13.16 -13.97 12.41
CA ASP A 75 -13.84 -15.27 12.46
C ASP A 75 -12.87 -16.43 12.15
N GLY A 76 -11.93 -16.22 11.21
CA GLY A 76 -10.91 -17.19 10.83
C GLY A 76 -9.83 -17.41 11.90
N MET A 77 -9.37 -16.34 12.58
CA MET A 77 -8.43 -16.46 13.70
C MET A 77 -9.05 -17.16 14.91
N VAL A 78 -10.31 -16.85 15.24
CA VAL A 78 -11.00 -17.51 16.36
C VAL A 78 -11.26 -18.98 16.03
N ALA A 79 -11.73 -19.31 14.82
CA ALA A 79 -11.95 -20.69 14.39
C ALA A 79 -10.67 -21.56 14.37
N GLY A 80 -9.50 -20.95 14.12
CA GLY A 80 -8.21 -21.61 14.23
C GLY A 80 -7.74 -21.83 15.67
N ALA A 81 -8.14 -20.96 16.60
CA ALA A 81 -7.77 -21.05 18.02
C ALA A 81 -8.58 -22.09 18.81
N VAL A 82 -9.81 -22.44 18.39
CA VAL A 82 -10.67 -23.41 19.11
C VAL A 82 -10.47 -24.87 18.67
N LYS A 83 -9.57 -25.14 17.72
CA LYS A 83 -9.22 -26.51 17.29
C LYS A 83 -7.86 -27.01 17.82
N GLY A 84 -7.24 -26.25 18.72
CA GLY A 84 -6.13 -26.70 19.57
C GLY A 84 -6.64 -27.26 20.89
#